data_AF-A0A2R6MB26-F1
#
_entry.id   AF-A0A2R6MB26-F1
#
_cell.length_a   1.000
_cell.length_b   1.000
_cell.length_c   1.000
_cell.angle_alpha   90.00
_cell.angle_beta   90.00
_cell.angle_gamma   90.00
#
_symmetry.space_group_name_H-M   'P 1'
#
loop_
_entity.id
_entity.type
_entity.pdbx_description
1 polymer ?
#
loop_
_entity_poly.entity_id
_entity_poly.type
_entity_poly.pdbx_seq_one_letter_code
_entity_poly.pdbx_strand_id
1 'polypeptide(L)'
;RAAEEGRRRVLLAGVLPPIVGLLAMLNFWDLPTALGLTFLGVFFAPWDPATLIPVRFRRQIKPGKGSWAIEEMRRLGIAVVTVLLVITGAVACTLPYWPASVFGGPDLSIEYWAPWTPAWPLVVVHGIFLAGIAVYLSRRLATDDIGPAMVLLLGVGTFGVAAAVGVPALAMTVPVIVACWWLFRRTVDLGFEGVLIVAGAGLVLIVELATLETTRPERFNVIFKLYVHIWLFWAIASAVVLPRIASGWSAADVGLDRRRLRLTGAVLAAVVVVAAGLYPAFALVDHVDDGAETTDERGATLDATAYLEVHYPAEAPAIRWLDEKVDGQPAIVTEAPGHYWWAYDREDDNVGGAGAPASLTGIPTVAGWFHEAQYRGEEVYDERVADIRRIYTGNASQQRELLAAYDVRYVYVGPAERERYDNITIGDHDAVSVANEWERVTIYQVEQEAVG
;
A
#
# COMPACT_ATOMS: atom_id res chain seq x y z
N ARG A 1 33.03 -16.20 8.54
CA ARG A 1 32.33 -17.26 7.78
C ARG A 1 31.26 -17.99 8.60
N ALA A 2 31.59 -18.79 9.63
CA ALA A 2 30.57 -19.53 10.40
C ALA A 2 29.54 -18.62 11.12
N ALA A 3 30.00 -17.54 11.76
CA ALA A 3 29.11 -16.54 12.37
C ALA A 3 28.19 -15.86 11.36
N GLU A 4 28.68 -15.65 10.12
CA GLU A 4 27.93 -15.01 9.04
C GLU A 4 26.89 -15.96 8.43
N GLU A 5 27.24 -17.23 8.23
CA GLU A 5 26.28 -18.29 7.86
C GLU A 5 25.20 -18.46 8.93
N GLY A 6 25.57 -18.43 10.22
CA GLY A 6 24.63 -18.43 11.34
C GLY A 6 23.67 -17.25 11.31
N ARG A 7 24.20 -16.02 11.13
CA ARG A 7 23.38 -14.81 11.00
C ARG A 7 22.37 -14.91 9.86
N ARG A 8 22.78 -15.37 8.68
CA ARG A 8 21.88 -15.53 7.52
C ARG A 8 20.74 -16.50 7.79
N ARG A 9 21.04 -17.63 8.44
CA ARG A 9 20.01 -18.61 8.84
C ARG A 9 19.04 -18.02 9.86
N VAL A 10 19.53 -17.29 10.86
CA VAL A 10 18.68 -16.61 11.85
C VAL A 10 17.77 -15.59 11.18
N LEU A 11 18.29 -14.79 10.26
CA LEU A 11 17.49 -13.81 9.53
C LEU A 11 16.39 -14.49 8.69
N LEU A 12 16.74 -15.50 7.89
CA LEU A 12 15.78 -16.14 6.97
C LEU A 12 14.79 -17.08 7.65
N ALA A 13 15.21 -17.82 8.68
CA ALA A 13 14.36 -18.82 9.33
C ALA A 13 13.77 -18.35 10.68
N GLY A 14 14.35 -17.33 11.30
CA GLY A 14 13.90 -16.82 12.61
C GLY A 14 13.20 -15.47 12.54
N VAL A 15 13.71 -14.52 11.75
CA VAL A 15 13.19 -13.13 11.71
C VAL A 15 12.19 -12.93 10.58
N LEU A 16 12.50 -13.43 9.39
CA LEU A 16 11.68 -13.19 8.21
C LEU A 16 10.29 -13.86 8.30
N PRO A 17 10.11 -15.10 8.81
CA PRO A 17 8.79 -15.72 8.89
C PRO A 17 7.76 -14.94 9.74
N PRO A 18 8.06 -14.45 10.97
CA PRO A 18 7.09 -13.66 11.71
C PRO A 18 6.81 -12.30 11.06
N ILE A 19 7.78 -11.69 10.36
CA ILE A 19 7.54 -10.46 9.58
C ILE A 19 6.58 -10.73 8.42
N VAL A 20 6.84 -11.78 7.62
CA VAL A 20 5.98 -12.16 6.50
C VAL A 20 4.59 -12.57 7.00
N GLY A 21 4.51 -13.24 8.15
CA GLY A 21 3.24 -13.56 8.80
C GLY A 21 2.47 -12.29 9.20
N LEU A 22 3.13 -11.35 9.86
CA LEU A 22 2.53 -10.07 10.22
C LEU A 22 2.03 -9.32 8.97
N LEU A 23 2.84 -9.26 7.91
CA LEU A 23 2.43 -8.67 6.64
C LEU A 23 1.21 -9.39 6.04
N ALA A 24 1.17 -10.73 6.07
CA ALA A 24 0.00 -11.48 5.59
C ALA A 24 -1.29 -11.11 6.33
N MET A 25 -1.20 -10.80 7.63
CA MET A 25 -2.35 -10.43 8.46
C MET A 25 -2.75 -8.96 8.34
N LEU A 26 -1.79 -8.05 8.14
CA LEU A 26 -2.05 -6.61 8.03
C LEU A 26 -2.38 -6.18 6.60
N ASN A 27 -1.62 -6.69 5.63
CA ASN A 27 -1.75 -6.32 4.22
C ASN A 27 -1.23 -7.44 3.31
N PHE A 28 -2.15 -8.30 2.87
CA PHE A 28 -1.85 -9.43 2.00
C PHE A 28 -1.15 -9.03 0.67
N TRP A 29 -1.33 -7.78 0.23
CA TRP A 29 -0.74 -7.26 -1.01
C TRP A 29 0.78 -7.06 -0.93
N ASP A 30 1.36 -7.13 0.26
CA ASP A 30 2.82 -7.02 0.47
C ASP A 30 3.55 -8.36 0.29
N LEU A 31 2.81 -9.48 0.21
CA LEU A 31 3.39 -10.82 0.11
C LEU A 31 4.22 -11.05 -1.16
N PRO A 32 3.76 -10.68 -2.38
CA PRO A 32 4.58 -10.84 -3.59
C PRO A 32 5.93 -10.11 -3.45
N THR A 33 5.93 -8.96 -2.79
CA THR A 33 7.11 -8.13 -2.53
C THR A 33 8.06 -8.81 -1.54
N ALA A 34 7.58 -9.21 -0.36
CA ALA A 34 8.41 -9.82 0.67
C ALA A 34 8.98 -11.18 0.24
N LEU A 35 8.14 -12.05 -0.34
CA LEU A 35 8.54 -13.37 -0.83
C LEU A 35 9.42 -13.26 -2.08
N GLY A 36 9.12 -12.32 -2.99
CA GLY A 36 9.91 -12.04 -4.18
C GLY A 36 11.31 -11.55 -3.84
N LEU A 37 11.46 -10.60 -2.91
CA LEU A 37 12.77 -10.14 -2.45
C LEU A 37 13.56 -11.25 -1.76
N THR A 38 12.89 -12.12 -1.00
CA THR A 38 13.50 -13.29 -0.38
C THR A 38 14.06 -14.24 -1.44
N PHE A 39 13.24 -14.56 -2.44
CA PHE A 39 13.63 -15.38 -3.58
C PHE A 39 14.85 -14.77 -4.29
N LEU A 40 14.76 -13.52 -4.72
CA LEU A 40 15.78 -12.84 -5.51
C LEU A 40 17.09 -12.67 -4.71
N GLY A 41 16.99 -12.35 -3.42
CA GLY A 41 18.14 -12.20 -2.53
C GLY A 41 18.92 -13.52 -2.36
N VAL A 42 18.23 -14.66 -2.29
CA VAL A 42 18.87 -15.99 -2.23
C VAL A 42 19.39 -16.41 -3.61
N PHE A 43 18.62 -16.17 -4.66
CA PHE A 43 18.95 -16.59 -6.03
C PHE A 43 20.17 -15.84 -6.60
N PHE A 44 20.25 -14.54 -6.37
CA PHE A 44 21.35 -13.67 -6.78
C PHE A 44 22.44 -13.50 -5.71
N ALA A 45 22.37 -14.28 -4.62
CA ALA A 45 23.39 -14.24 -3.59
C ALA A 45 24.81 -14.43 -4.17
N PRO A 46 25.78 -13.56 -3.84
CA PRO A 46 27.16 -13.68 -4.32
C PRO A 46 27.90 -14.88 -3.70
N TRP A 47 27.31 -15.48 -2.66
CA TRP A 47 27.78 -16.66 -1.96
C TRP A 47 26.96 -17.89 -2.35
N ASP A 48 27.47 -19.09 -2.04
CA ASP A 48 26.76 -20.36 -2.33
C ASP A 48 25.50 -20.51 -1.45
N PRO A 49 24.27 -20.48 -2.02
CA PRO A 49 23.04 -20.51 -1.25
C PRO A 49 22.87 -21.79 -0.43
N ALA A 50 23.59 -22.87 -0.77
CA ALA A 50 23.59 -24.09 0.04
C ALA A 50 24.18 -23.89 1.45
N THR A 51 24.84 -22.76 1.72
CA THR A 51 25.26 -22.36 3.08
C THR A 51 24.07 -22.09 4.02
N LEU A 52 22.88 -21.80 3.50
CA LEU A 52 21.65 -21.69 4.30
C LEU A 52 21.21 -23.03 4.89
N ILE A 53 21.55 -24.13 4.23
CA ILE A 53 21.15 -25.47 4.64
C ILE A 53 22.06 -25.93 5.79
N PRO A 54 21.50 -26.47 6.89
CA PRO A 54 22.31 -27.01 7.98
C PRO A 54 23.31 -28.05 7.47
N VAL A 55 24.50 -28.08 8.08
CA VAL A 55 25.64 -28.92 7.63
C VAL A 55 25.26 -30.40 7.50
N ARG A 56 24.33 -30.89 8.34
CA ARG A 56 23.81 -32.26 8.31
C ARG A 56 23.15 -32.63 6.98
N PHE A 57 22.41 -31.71 6.37
CA PHE A 57 21.67 -31.92 5.12
C PHE A 57 22.43 -31.45 3.88
N ARG A 58 23.44 -30.58 4.05
CA ARG A 58 24.25 -30.02 2.96
C ARG A 58 25.05 -31.07 2.16
N ARG A 59 25.32 -32.25 2.74
CA ARG A 59 26.15 -33.30 2.10
C ARG A 59 25.57 -33.84 0.78
N GLN A 60 24.25 -33.75 0.59
CA GLN A 60 23.55 -34.18 -0.62
C GLN A 60 23.46 -33.07 -1.69
N ILE A 61 23.74 -31.81 -1.31
CA ILE A 61 23.60 -30.61 -2.15
C ILE A 61 24.99 -30.00 -2.30
N LYS A 62 25.91 -30.76 -2.90
CA LYS A 62 27.27 -30.28 -3.17
C LYS A 62 27.27 -29.45 -4.46
N PRO A 63 28.14 -28.43 -4.55
CA PRO A 63 28.43 -27.81 -5.83
C PRO A 63 28.92 -28.87 -6.79
N GLY A 64 28.11 -29.17 -7.81
CA GLY A 64 28.48 -30.11 -8.85
C GLY A 64 29.61 -29.51 -9.67
N LYS A 65 30.57 -30.34 -10.10
CA LYS A 65 31.47 -30.02 -11.23
C LYS A 65 30.70 -30.02 -12.57
N GLY A 66 29.45 -29.54 -12.56
CA GLY A 66 28.49 -29.62 -13.65
C GLY A 66 28.48 -28.36 -14.52
N SER A 67 27.66 -28.36 -15.57
CA SER A 67 27.43 -27.20 -16.42
C SER A 67 26.81 -26.04 -15.65
N TRP A 68 26.99 -24.81 -16.15
CA TRP A 68 26.41 -23.60 -15.54
C TRP A 68 24.88 -23.69 -15.34
N ALA A 69 24.18 -24.42 -16.22
CA ALA A 69 22.74 -24.65 -16.11
C ALA A 69 22.36 -25.45 -14.85
N ILE A 70 23.17 -26.45 -14.47
CA ILE A 70 22.93 -27.25 -13.25
C ILE A 70 23.14 -26.38 -12.00
N GLU A 71 24.16 -25.51 -12.01
CA GLU A 71 24.36 -24.55 -10.93
C GLU A 71 23.17 -23.59 -10.80
N GLU A 72 22.66 -23.09 -11.92
CA GLU A 72 21.53 -22.18 -11.94
C GLU A 72 20.25 -22.84 -11.41
N MET A 73 19.96 -24.07 -11.85
CA MET A 73 18.85 -24.86 -11.33
C MET A 73 19.00 -25.17 -9.84
N ARG A 74 20.23 -25.39 -9.34
CA ARG A 74 20.47 -25.55 -7.90
C ARG A 74 20.12 -24.28 -7.13
N ARG A 75 20.56 -23.11 -7.62
CA ARG A 75 20.27 -21.81 -6.98
C ARG A 75 18.78 -21.52 -6.99
N LEU A 76 18.12 -21.77 -8.11
CA LEU A 76 16.66 -21.67 -8.24
C LEU A 76 15.96 -22.56 -7.22
N GLY A 77 16.32 -23.86 -7.16
CA GLY A 77 15.73 -24.80 -6.21
C GLY A 77 15.91 -24.39 -4.76
N ILE A 78 17.11 -23.92 -4.38
CA ILE A 78 17.36 -23.44 -3.00
C ILE A 78 16.55 -22.18 -2.69
N ALA A 79 16.44 -21.24 -3.63
CA ALA A 79 15.64 -20.03 -3.46
C ALA A 79 14.14 -20.36 -3.27
N VAL A 80 13.58 -21.25 -4.11
CA VAL A 80 12.19 -21.73 -3.99
C VAL A 80 11.97 -22.39 -2.64
N VAL A 81 12.83 -23.33 -2.24
CA VAL A 81 12.71 -24.01 -0.94
C VAL A 81 12.81 -23.01 0.22
N THR A 82 13.67 -21.99 0.12
CA THR A 82 13.79 -20.96 1.15
C THR A 82 12.49 -20.16 1.28
N VAL A 83 11.87 -19.77 0.17
CA VAL A 83 10.57 -19.09 0.17
C VAL A 83 9.49 -19.97 0.80
N LEU A 84 9.42 -21.25 0.43
CA LEU A 84 8.45 -22.18 1.01
C LEU A 84 8.62 -22.33 2.52
N LEU A 85 9.87 -22.38 3.02
CA LEU A 85 10.16 -22.41 4.46
C LEU A 85 9.70 -21.13 5.15
N VAL A 86 9.91 -19.96 4.53
CA VAL A 86 9.43 -18.68 5.06
C VAL A 86 7.91 -18.64 5.11
N ILE A 87 7.23 -19.09 4.06
CA ILE A 87 5.76 -19.19 4.02
C ILE A 87 5.27 -20.13 5.12
N THR A 88 5.86 -21.32 5.25
CA THR A 88 5.47 -22.29 6.29
C THR A 88 5.66 -21.72 7.69
N GLY A 89 6.79 -21.03 7.94
CA GLY A 89 7.02 -20.36 9.22
C GLY A 89 6.04 -19.21 9.47
N ALA A 90 5.73 -18.41 8.45
CA ALA A 90 4.77 -17.31 8.54
C ALA A 90 3.36 -17.80 8.87
N VAL A 91 2.90 -18.87 8.20
CA VAL A 91 1.63 -19.55 8.51
C VAL A 91 1.66 -20.07 9.94
N ALA A 92 2.73 -20.77 10.35
CA ALA A 92 2.84 -21.29 11.71
C ALA A 92 2.79 -20.18 12.79
N CYS A 93 3.43 -19.04 12.54
CA CYS A 93 3.41 -17.89 13.46
C CYS A 93 2.04 -17.19 13.54
N THR A 94 1.23 -17.27 12.49
CA THR A 94 -0.05 -16.54 12.39
C THR A 94 -1.27 -17.43 12.52
N LEU A 95 -1.10 -18.76 12.54
CA LEU A 95 -2.17 -19.74 12.60
C LEU A 95 -3.23 -19.46 13.68
N PRO A 96 -2.88 -18.97 14.90
CA PRO A 96 -3.89 -18.65 15.91
C PRO A 96 -4.90 -17.57 15.50
N TYR A 97 -4.58 -16.72 14.52
CA TYR A 97 -5.42 -15.60 14.09
C TYR A 97 -6.34 -15.94 12.90
N TRP A 98 -6.01 -16.98 12.13
CA TRP A 98 -6.71 -17.35 10.89
C TRP A 98 -8.20 -17.68 11.06
N PRO A 99 -8.67 -18.29 12.17
CA PRO A 99 -10.10 -18.53 12.38
C PRO A 99 -10.96 -17.27 12.32
N ALA A 100 -10.42 -16.11 12.73
CA ALA A 100 -11.13 -14.84 12.69
C ALA A 100 -10.89 -14.06 11.38
N SER A 101 -9.68 -14.14 10.80
CA SER A 101 -9.27 -13.25 9.71
C SER A 101 -9.30 -13.87 8.31
N VAL A 102 -9.07 -15.18 8.17
CA VAL A 102 -8.92 -15.85 6.87
C VAL A 102 -10.15 -16.67 6.52
N PHE A 103 -10.69 -17.42 7.48
CA PHE A 103 -11.89 -18.25 7.23
C PHE A 103 -13.21 -17.46 7.27
N GLY A 104 -13.18 -16.20 7.71
CA GLY A 104 -14.33 -15.28 7.70
C GLY A 104 -14.19 -14.10 6.72
N GLY A 105 -13.12 -14.05 5.93
CA GLY A 105 -12.88 -12.98 4.96
C GLY A 105 -13.62 -13.21 3.63
N PRO A 106 -13.75 -12.18 2.77
CA PRO A 106 -14.41 -12.31 1.47
C PRO A 106 -13.65 -13.28 0.56
N ASP A 107 -14.39 -14.03 -0.26
CA ASP A 107 -13.83 -14.93 -1.27
C ASP A 107 -12.97 -14.14 -2.27
N LEU A 108 -11.70 -14.51 -2.42
CA LEU A 108 -10.77 -13.92 -3.38
C LEU A 108 -10.45 -14.96 -4.47
N SER A 109 -10.79 -14.66 -5.72
CA SER A 109 -10.40 -15.44 -6.90
C SER A 109 -9.17 -14.80 -7.58
N ILE A 110 -8.24 -15.64 -8.05
CA ILE A 110 -7.16 -15.21 -8.95
C ILE A 110 -7.66 -15.40 -10.37
N GLU A 111 -7.69 -14.32 -11.15
CA GLU A 111 -8.06 -14.36 -12.55
C GLU A 111 -6.89 -13.96 -13.45
N TYR A 112 -6.85 -14.57 -14.63
CA TYR A 112 -5.96 -14.15 -15.70
C TYR A 112 -6.56 -12.95 -16.41
N TRP A 113 -5.76 -11.91 -16.58
CA TRP A 113 -6.20 -10.73 -17.32
C TRP A 113 -5.60 -10.74 -18.73
N ALA A 114 -6.48 -10.77 -19.73
CA ALA A 114 -6.05 -10.84 -21.13
C ALA A 114 -5.56 -9.47 -21.70
N PRO A 115 -6.10 -8.34 -21.24
CA PRO A 115 -5.61 -6.98 -21.48
C PRO A 115 -4.16 -6.60 -21.25
N TRP A 116 -3.24 -6.63 -22.22
CA TRP A 116 -1.92 -6.02 -21.97
C TRP A 116 -2.01 -4.49 -21.89
N THR A 117 -1.32 -3.87 -20.93
CA THR A 117 -1.25 -2.41 -20.84
C THR A 117 -0.61 -1.85 -22.12
N PRO A 118 -1.19 -0.80 -22.75
CA PRO A 118 -0.59 -0.17 -23.92
C PRO A 118 0.83 0.39 -23.63
N ALA A 119 1.57 0.74 -24.67
CA ALA A 119 2.95 1.22 -24.48
C ALA A 119 3.02 2.60 -23.80
N TRP A 120 2.11 3.52 -24.14
CA TRP A 120 2.21 4.90 -23.65
C TRP A 120 2.03 5.02 -22.13
N PRO A 121 1.07 4.34 -21.45
CA PRO A 121 0.94 4.43 -20.00
C PRO A 121 2.18 3.86 -19.30
N LEU A 122 2.75 2.78 -19.82
CA LEU A 122 4.00 2.21 -19.28
C LEU A 122 5.15 3.21 -19.39
N VAL A 123 5.28 3.92 -20.51
CA VAL A 123 6.31 4.97 -20.68
C VAL A 123 6.07 6.14 -19.72
N VAL A 124 4.81 6.56 -19.53
CA VAL A 124 4.50 7.67 -18.62
C VAL A 124 4.76 7.28 -17.16
N VAL A 125 4.32 6.10 -16.73
CA VAL A 125 4.40 5.67 -15.33
C VAL A 125 5.81 5.19 -14.95
N HIS A 126 6.54 4.57 -15.88
CA HIS A 126 7.82 3.93 -15.59
C HIS A 126 9.03 4.54 -16.31
N GLY A 127 8.80 5.36 -17.34
CA GLY A 127 9.85 5.85 -18.23
C GLY A 127 10.96 6.62 -17.53
N ILE A 128 10.64 7.36 -16.47
CA ILE A 128 11.62 8.14 -15.71
C ILE A 128 12.65 7.26 -15.01
N PHE A 129 12.22 6.12 -14.46
CA PHE A 129 13.10 5.12 -13.86
C PHE A 129 13.86 4.36 -14.95
N LEU A 130 13.15 3.94 -16.00
CA LEU A 130 13.71 3.15 -17.09
C LEU A 130 14.77 3.91 -17.89
N ALA A 131 14.68 5.23 -18.00
CA ALA A 131 15.71 6.05 -18.65
C ALA A 131 17.09 5.88 -18.00
N GLY A 132 17.14 5.96 -16.66
CA GLY A 132 18.37 5.73 -15.90
C GLY A 132 18.81 4.26 -15.94
N ILE A 133 17.88 3.33 -15.70
CA ILE A 133 18.16 1.89 -15.68
C ILE A 133 18.66 1.39 -17.04
N ALA A 134 18.04 1.79 -18.15
CA ALA A 134 18.44 1.36 -19.48
C ALA A 134 19.86 1.83 -19.84
N VAL A 135 20.21 3.09 -19.54
CA VAL A 135 21.57 3.62 -19.77
C VAL A 135 22.59 2.94 -18.87
N TYR A 136 22.22 2.64 -17.63
CA TYR A 136 23.08 1.89 -16.72
C TYR A 136 23.36 0.48 -17.21
N LEU A 137 22.33 -0.26 -17.62
CA LEU A 137 22.48 -1.61 -18.16
C LEU A 137 23.23 -1.59 -19.49
N SER A 138 22.97 -0.64 -20.38
CA SER A 138 23.65 -0.57 -21.67
C SER A 138 25.15 -0.33 -21.55
N ARG A 139 25.59 0.52 -20.60
CA ARG A 139 27.01 0.74 -20.29
C ARG A 139 27.69 -0.49 -19.70
N ARG A 140 26.94 -1.36 -19.03
CA ARG A 140 27.46 -2.62 -18.44
C ARG A 140 27.47 -3.79 -19.42
N LEU A 141 26.53 -3.79 -20.36
CA LEU A 141 26.41 -4.81 -21.40
C LEU A 141 27.31 -4.52 -22.62
N ALA A 142 27.86 -3.30 -22.73
CA ALA A 142 28.73 -2.92 -23.82
C ALA A 142 29.99 -3.81 -23.89
N THR A 143 30.37 -4.17 -25.11
CA THR A 143 31.58 -4.92 -25.45
C THR A 143 32.42 -4.13 -26.45
N ASP A 144 33.62 -4.61 -26.77
CA ASP A 144 34.51 -3.95 -27.75
C ASP A 144 33.83 -3.81 -29.12
N ASP A 145 32.98 -4.77 -29.49
CA ASP A 145 32.23 -4.77 -30.76
C ASP A 145 30.89 -4.01 -30.67
N ILE A 146 30.25 -4.00 -29.50
CA ILE A 146 28.90 -3.47 -29.30
C ILE A 146 28.93 -2.36 -28.23
N GLY A 147 28.98 -1.11 -28.68
CA GLY A 147 28.94 0.04 -27.79
C GLY A 147 27.58 0.22 -27.08
N PRO A 148 27.53 1.01 -25.99
CA PRO A 148 26.32 1.17 -25.17
C PRO A 148 25.13 1.79 -25.93
N ALA A 149 25.39 2.64 -26.92
CA ALA A 149 24.34 3.21 -27.77
C ALA A 149 23.63 2.13 -28.60
N MET A 150 24.36 1.14 -29.12
CA MET A 150 23.76 0.04 -29.87
C MET A 150 22.89 -0.83 -28.96
N VAL A 151 23.35 -1.14 -27.74
CA VAL A 151 22.54 -1.88 -26.76
C VAL A 151 21.23 -1.15 -26.44
N LEU A 152 21.27 0.18 -26.27
CA LEU A 152 20.06 0.98 -26.08
C LEU A 152 19.13 0.93 -27.28
N LEU A 153 19.66 1.10 -28.50
CA LEU A 153 18.86 1.06 -29.73
C LEU A 153 18.18 -0.30 -29.92
N LEU A 154 18.88 -1.40 -29.61
CA LEU A 154 18.31 -2.74 -29.64
C LEU A 154 17.17 -2.88 -28.61
N GLY A 155 17.36 -2.37 -27.39
CA GLY A 155 16.32 -2.35 -26.36
C GLY A 155 15.08 -1.55 -26.79
N VAL A 156 15.27 -0.32 -27.28
CA VAL A 156 14.18 0.53 -27.78
C VAL A 156 13.48 -0.10 -28.98
N GLY A 157 14.22 -0.68 -29.92
CA GLY A 157 13.66 -1.40 -31.06
C GLY A 157 12.83 -2.61 -30.63
N THR A 158 13.32 -3.39 -29.66
CA THR A 158 12.59 -4.55 -29.10
C THR A 158 11.29 -4.10 -28.43
N PHE A 159 11.33 -3.00 -27.66
CA PHE A 159 10.13 -2.41 -27.06
C PHE A 159 9.14 -1.91 -28.12
N GLY A 160 9.61 -1.24 -29.17
CA GLY A 160 8.77 -0.77 -30.28
C GLY A 160 8.07 -1.90 -31.03
N VAL A 161 8.78 -3.01 -31.30
CA VAL A 161 8.19 -4.20 -31.93
C VAL A 161 7.15 -4.83 -31.02
N ALA A 162 7.43 -5.00 -29.73
CA ALA A 162 6.47 -5.58 -28.79
C ALA A 162 5.24 -4.70 -28.57
N ALA A 163 5.41 -3.38 -28.57
CA ALA A 163 4.30 -2.43 -28.58
C ALA A 163 3.42 -2.61 -29.81
N ALA A 164 4.00 -2.80 -31.00
CA ALA A 164 3.26 -3.02 -32.24
C ALA A 164 2.48 -4.35 -32.26
N VAL A 165 2.97 -5.39 -31.56
CA VAL A 165 2.32 -6.70 -31.45
C VAL A 165 1.40 -6.79 -30.20
N GLY A 166 1.27 -5.69 -29.42
CA GLY A 166 0.35 -5.61 -28.29
C GLY A 166 0.83 -6.26 -26.99
N VAL A 167 2.15 -6.44 -26.82
CA VAL A 167 2.77 -7.00 -25.59
C VAL A 167 3.93 -6.14 -25.05
N PRO A 168 3.79 -4.80 -24.96
CA PRO A 168 4.91 -3.90 -24.62
C PRO A 168 5.52 -4.18 -23.25
N ALA A 169 4.72 -4.62 -22.27
CA ALA A 169 5.21 -4.90 -20.91
C ALA A 169 6.23 -6.04 -20.88
N LEU A 170 6.11 -7.06 -21.74
CA LEU A 170 7.08 -8.15 -21.84
C LEU A 170 8.45 -7.64 -22.31
N ALA A 171 8.47 -6.78 -23.35
CA ALA A 171 9.73 -6.21 -23.84
C ALA A 171 10.32 -5.14 -22.91
N MET A 172 9.50 -4.54 -22.05
CA MET A 172 9.99 -3.62 -21.01
C MET A 172 10.69 -4.38 -19.88
N THR A 173 10.16 -5.54 -19.48
CA THR A 173 10.60 -6.25 -18.27
C THR A 173 11.57 -7.39 -18.55
N VAL A 174 11.29 -8.27 -19.51
CA VAL A 174 12.08 -9.48 -19.76
C VAL A 174 13.53 -9.15 -20.14
N PRO A 175 13.83 -8.23 -21.08
CA PRO A 175 15.21 -7.86 -21.38
C PRO A 175 15.95 -7.29 -20.17
N VAL A 176 15.28 -6.52 -19.31
CA VAL A 176 15.87 -5.97 -18.08
C VAL A 176 16.20 -7.08 -17.08
N ILE A 177 15.30 -8.05 -16.90
CA ILE A 177 15.51 -9.22 -16.04
C ILE A 177 16.68 -10.06 -16.57
N VAL A 178 16.70 -10.37 -17.86
CA VAL A 178 17.75 -11.16 -18.50
C VAL A 178 19.09 -10.44 -18.45
N ALA A 179 19.12 -9.12 -18.67
CA ALA A 179 20.33 -8.31 -18.55
C ALA A 179 20.90 -8.34 -17.13
N CYS A 180 20.07 -8.11 -16.11
CA CYS A 180 20.51 -8.16 -14.72
C CYS A 180 20.97 -9.56 -14.33
N TRP A 181 20.23 -10.60 -14.74
CA TRP A 181 20.61 -11.99 -14.52
C TRP A 181 21.98 -12.29 -15.11
N TRP A 182 22.21 -11.95 -16.38
CA TRP A 182 23.49 -12.14 -17.05
C TRP A 182 24.61 -11.39 -16.33
N LEU A 183 24.37 -10.13 -15.94
CA LEU A 183 25.33 -9.30 -15.21
C LEU A 183 25.66 -9.87 -13.83
N PHE A 184 24.70 -10.38 -13.06
CA PHE A 184 24.95 -11.04 -11.78
C PHE A 184 25.84 -12.27 -11.90
N ARG A 185 25.82 -12.96 -13.06
CA ARG A 185 26.63 -14.15 -13.30
C ARG A 185 28.00 -13.83 -13.93
N ARG A 186 28.15 -12.67 -14.56
CA ARG A 186 29.38 -12.29 -15.29
C ARG A 186 30.20 -11.20 -14.59
N THR A 187 29.56 -10.33 -13.82
CA THR A 187 30.18 -9.16 -13.20
C THR A 187 29.95 -9.19 -11.70
N VAL A 188 30.99 -8.98 -10.91
CA VAL A 188 30.90 -8.95 -9.44
C VAL A 188 30.35 -7.63 -8.89
N ASP A 189 30.20 -6.62 -9.74
CA ASP A 189 29.89 -5.24 -9.34
C ASP A 189 28.41 -4.84 -9.48
N LEU A 190 27.51 -5.76 -9.84
CA LEU A 190 26.07 -5.50 -9.76
C LEU A 190 25.62 -5.72 -8.32
N GLY A 191 25.27 -4.64 -7.63
CA GLY A 191 24.89 -4.65 -6.23
C GLY A 191 23.41 -4.95 -6.02
N PHE A 192 22.92 -4.61 -4.83
CA PHE A 192 21.51 -4.80 -4.45
C PHE A 192 20.54 -4.01 -5.35
N GLU A 193 20.99 -2.92 -5.98
CA GLU A 193 20.18 -2.20 -6.97
C GLU A 193 19.73 -3.10 -8.13
N GLY A 194 20.55 -4.09 -8.54
CA GLY A 194 20.15 -5.05 -9.57
C GLY A 194 19.01 -5.97 -9.11
N VAL A 195 18.99 -6.33 -7.82
CA VAL A 195 17.91 -7.12 -7.23
C VAL A 195 16.61 -6.32 -7.24
N LEU A 196 16.67 -5.03 -6.88
CA LEU A 196 15.52 -4.12 -6.90
C LEU A 196 15.00 -3.84 -8.32
N ILE A 197 15.90 -3.71 -9.31
CA ILE A 197 15.52 -3.58 -10.72
C ILE A 197 14.72 -4.80 -11.18
N VAL A 198 15.23 -6.01 -10.89
CA VAL A 198 14.55 -7.28 -11.22
C VAL A 198 13.23 -7.42 -10.45
N ALA A 199 13.20 -7.03 -9.17
CA ALA A 199 12.00 -7.09 -8.35
C ALA A 199 10.88 -6.22 -8.92
N GLY A 200 11.17 -4.96 -9.27
CA GLY A 200 10.19 -4.07 -9.91
C GLY A 200 9.72 -4.61 -11.28
N ALA A 201 10.64 -5.13 -12.11
CA ALA A 201 10.27 -5.73 -13.40
C ALA A 201 9.39 -6.98 -13.23
N GLY A 202 9.66 -7.81 -12.21
CA GLY A 202 8.85 -8.97 -11.87
C GLY A 202 7.45 -8.58 -11.37
N LEU A 203 7.34 -7.54 -10.54
CA LEU A 203 6.05 -7.02 -10.09
C LEU A 203 5.22 -6.45 -11.24
N VAL A 204 5.85 -5.76 -12.22
CA VAL A 204 5.14 -5.33 -13.44
C VAL A 204 4.55 -6.53 -14.17
N LEU A 205 5.31 -7.62 -14.34
CA LEU A 205 4.81 -8.85 -14.95
C LEU A 205 3.64 -9.46 -14.17
N ILE A 206 3.69 -9.43 -12.83
CA ILE A 206 2.58 -9.90 -11.99
C ILE A 206 1.32 -9.08 -12.25
N VAL A 207 1.44 -7.74 -12.30
CA VAL A 207 0.29 -6.85 -12.59
C VAL A 207 -0.31 -7.12 -13.97
N GLU A 208 0.52 -7.43 -14.97
CA GLU A 208 0.03 -7.72 -16.31
C GLU A 208 -0.68 -9.08 -16.41
N LEU A 209 -0.22 -10.08 -15.66
CA LEU A 209 -0.64 -11.47 -15.82
C LEU A 209 -1.74 -11.90 -14.84
N ALA A 210 -1.78 -11.32 -13.64
CA ALA A 210 -2.69 -11.73 -12.58
C ALA A 210 -3.54 -10.56 -12.11
N THR A 211 -4.82 -10.81 -11.86
CA THR A 211 -5.68 -9.92 -11.08
C THR A 211 -6.33 -10.71 -9.94
N LEU A 212 -6.66 -10.01 -8.86
CA LEU A 212 -7.53 -10.54 -7.82
C LEU A 212 -8.88 -9.86 -8.00
N GLU A 213 -9.94 -10.65 -8.20
CA GLU A 213 -11.28 -10.09 -8.24
C GLU A 213 -11.60 -9.56 -6.84
N THR A 214 -11.88 -8.27 -6.79
CA THR A 214 -12.48 -7.61 -5.63
C THR A 214 -13.79 -7.00 -6.13
N THR A 215 -14.64 -6.53 -5.23
CA THR A 215 -16.01 -6.01 -5.49
C THR A 215 -16.16 -4.91 -6.56
N ARG A 216 -15.09 -4.52 -7.28
CA ARG A 216 -15.14 -3.65 -8.47
C ARG A 216 -14.53 -4.36 -9.70
N PRO A 217 -15.12 -4.21 -10.91
CA PRO A 217 -14.74 -4.95 -12.13
C PRO A 217 -13.35 -4.66 -12.76
N GLU A 218 -12.39 -4.10 -12.02
CA GLU A 218 -11.13 -3.60 -12.58
C GLU A 218 -9.93 -4.02 -11.74
N ARG A 219 -8.79 -4.30 -12.41
CA ARG A 219 -7.47 -4.59 -11.79
C ARG A 219 -6.88 -3.44 -10.95
N PHE A 220 -7.68 -2.44 -10.57
CA PHE A 220 -7.28 -1.23 -9.87
C PHE A 220 -6.46 -1.54 -8.61
N ASN A 221 -6.93 -2.46 -7.76
CA ASN A 221 -6.23 -2.83 -6.53
C ASN A 221 -4.85 -3.44 -6.80
N VAL A 222 -4.73 -4.26 -7.85
CA VAL A 222 -3.47 -4.91 -8.22
C VAL A 222 -2.49 -3.90 -8.78
N ILE A 223 -2.96 -2.99 -9.66
CA ILE A 223 -2.16 -1.89 -10.18
C ILE A 223 -1.69 -1.02 -9.01
N PHE A 224 -2.61 -0.44 -8.25
CA PHE A 224 -2.30 0.56 -7.23
C PHE A 224 -1.36 -0.01 -6.16
N LYS A 225 -1.68 -1.18 -5.58
CA LYS A 225 -0.93 -1.73 -4.45
C LYS A 225 0.44 -2.27 -4.86
N LEU A 226 0.59 -2.81 -6.07
CA LEU A 226 1.90 -3.30 -6.54
C LEU A 226 2.74 -2.20 -7.21
N TYR A 227 2.14 -1.18 -7.82
CA TYR A 227 2.88 -0.08 -8.46
C TYR A 227 3.64 0.76 -7.44
N VAL A 228 3.07 0.97 -6.24
CA VAL A 228 3.80 1.63 -5.15
C VAL A 228 5.11 0.88 -4.82
N HIS A 229 5.09 -0.45 -4.78
CA HIS A 229 6.30 -1.26 -4.57
C HIS A 229 7.28 -1.17 -5.75
N ILE A 230 6.79 -1.18 -6.99
CA ILE A 230 7.62 -1.00 -8.20
C ILE A 230 8.34 0.35 -8.14
N TRP A 231 7.62 1.43 -7.85
CA TRP A 231 8.18 2.78 -7.75
C TRP A 231 9.19 2.87 -6.62
N LEU A 232 8.91 2.30 -5.44
CA LEU A 232 9.85 2.29 -4.33
C LEU A 232 11.15 1.58 -4.69
N PHE A 233 11.06 0.38 -5.29
CA PHE A 233 12.24 -0.39 -5.70
C PHE A 233 13.07 0.33 -6.75
N TRP A 234 12.43 0.86 -7.77
CA TRP A 234 13.14 1.57 -8.84
C TRP A 234 13.62 2.95 -8.42
N ALA A 235 12.98 3.62 -7.46
CA ALA A 235 13.49 4.85 -6.84
C ALA A 235 14.77 4.58 -6.05
N ILE A 236 14.79 3.55 -5.19
CA ILE A 236 15.98 3.17 -4.41
C ILE A 236 17.10 2.70 -5.35
N ALA A 237 16.78 1.91 -6.38
CA ALA A 237 17.77 1.52 -7.38
C ALA A 237 18.32 2.74 -8.15
N SER A 238 17.46 3.69 -8.51
CA SER A 238 17.84 4.92 -9.22
C SER A 238 18.74 5.81 -8.37
N ALA A 239 18.56 5.86 -7.05
CA ALA A 239 19.44 6.59 -6.15
C ALA A 239 20.91 6.09 -6.20
N VAL A 240 21.12 4.82 -6.56
CA VAL A 240 22.45 4.23 -6.79
C VAL A 240 22.89 4.41 -8.25
N VAL A 241 21.97 4.18 -9.20
CA VAL A 241 22.24 4.20 -10.63
C VAL A 241 22.62 5.58 -11.15
N LEU A 242 21.87 6.63 -10.78
CA LEU A 242 22.05 7.98 -11.32
C LEU A 242 23.44 8.58 -11.00
N PRO A 243 23.95 8.52 -9.75
CA PRO A 243 25.32 8.99 -9.45
C PRO A 243 26.40 8.19 -10.20
N ARG A 244 26.19 6.89 -10.40
CA ARG A 244 27.11 6.02 -11.14
C ARG A 244 27.20 6.39 -12.61
N ILE A 245 26.06 6.62 -13.28
CA ILE A 245 26.10 7.08 -14.67
C ILE A 245 26.64 8.50 -14.78
N ALA A 246 26.35 9.39 -13.82
CA ALA A 246 26.85 10.78 -13.79
C ALA A 246 28.36 10.88 -13.56
N SER A 247 28.94 9.96 -12.79
CA SER A 247 30.40 9.82 -12.64
C SER A 247 31.07 9.18 -13.86
N GLY A 248 30.29 8.82 -14.89
CA GLY A 248 30.76 8.19 -16.12
C GLY A 248 31.33 6.80 -15.90
N TRP A 249 30.94 6.16 -14.80
CA TRP A 249 31.36 4.81 -14.50
C TRP A 249 30.84 3.86 -15.58
N SER A 250 31.77 3.14 -16.21
CA SER A 250 31.49 1.93 -16.98
C SER A 250 32.09 0.74 -16.23
N ALA A 251 31.37 -0.38 -16.22
CA ALA A 251 31.89 -1.62 -15.64
C ALA A 251 32.85 -2.36 -16.59
N ALA A 252 32.99 -1.88 -17.83
CA ALA A 252 33.85 -2.49 -18.83
C ALA A 252 34.89 -1.47 -19.32
N ASP A 253 36.16 -1.88 -19.35
CA ASP A 253 37.32 -1.11 -19.84
C ASP A 253 37.36 -1.09 -21.39
N VAL A 254 36.23 -0.76 -22.02
CA VAL A 254 35.99 -0.85 -23.48
C VAL A 254 36.53 0.37 -24.24
N GLY A 255 37.63 0.97 -23.79
CA GLY A 255 38.20 2.16 -24.44
C GLY A 255 37.25 3.36 -24.61
N LEU A 256 36.15 3.42 -23.83
CA LEU A 256 35.10 4.43 -23.98
C LEU A 256 35.58 5.82 -23.53
N ASP A 257 35.09 6.86 -24.21
CA ASP A 257 35.30 8.25 -23.79
C ASP A 257 34.58 8.55 -22.47
N ARG A 258 35.31 8.36 -21.36
CA ARG A 258 34.80 8.60 -20.00
C ARG A 258 34.33 10.04 -19.80
N ARG A 259 34.90 11.04 -20.50
CA ARG A 259 34.46 12.43 -20.39
C ARG A 259 33.07 12.59 -20.98
N ARG A 260 32.83 12.01 -22.16
CA ARG A 260 31.49 12.00 -22.79
C ARG A 260 30.48 11.22 -21.96
N LEU A 261 30.86 10.07 -21.39
CA LEU A 261 29.97 9.29 -20.51
C LEU A 261 29.58 10.06 -19.24
N ARG A 262 30.53 10.77 -18.63
CA ARG A 262 30.27 11.67 -17.49
C ARG A 262 29.28 12.75 -17.87
N LEU A 263 29.54 13.48 -18.96
CA LEU A 263 28.68 14.57 -19.39
C LEU A 263 27.26 14.09 -19.69
N THR A 264 27.12 13.07 -20.55
CA THR A 264 25.80 12.53 -20.92
C THR A 264 25.06 11.91 -19.74
N GLY A 265 25.78 11.25 -18.84
CA GLY A 265 25.19 10.69 -17.62
C GLY A 265 24.73 11.75 -16.63
N ALA A 266 25.52 12.83 -16.47
CA ALA A 266 25.17 13.95 -15.60
C ALA A 266 23.96 14.72 -16.14
N VAL A 267 23.92 14.98 -17.45
CA VAL A 267 22.76 15.61 -18.11
C VAL A 267 21.52 14.75 -17.92
N LEU A 268 21.60 13.44 -18.17
CA LEU A 268 20.45 12.54 -17.98
C LEU A 268 19.99 12.52 -16.53
N ALA A 269 20.92 12.40 -15.57
CA ALA A 269 20.58 12.42 -14.15
C ALA A 269 19.89 13.73 -13.75
N ALA A 270 20.38 14.88 -14.23
CA ALA A 270 19.75 16.17 -13.98
C ALA A 270 18.34 16.24 -14.58
N VAL A 271 18.15 15.80 -15.82
CA VAL A 271 16.83 15.76 -16.48
C VAL A 271 15.86 14.86 -15.73
N VAL A 272 16.28 13.66 -15.33
CA VAL A 272 15.45 12.72 -14.57
C VAL A 272 15.07 13.30 -13.21
N VAL A 273 16.00 13.92 -12.49
CA VAL A 273 15.71 14.53 -11.18
C VAL A 273 14.75 15.71 -11.33
N VAL A 274 14.97 16.60 -12.30
CA VAL A 274 14.08 17.74 -12.56
C VAL A 274 12.70 17.26 -12.95
N ALA A 275 12.59 16.32 -13.90
CA ALA A 275 11.31 15.77 -14.34
C ALA A 275 10.53 15.08 -13.21
N ALA A 276 11.22 14.33 -12.34
CA ALA A 276 10.60 13.68 -11.18
C ALA A 276 10.09 14.71 -10.16
N GLY A 277 10.79 15.84 -10.02
CA GLY A 277 10.43 16.93 -9.12
C GLY A 277 9.30 17.81 -9.62
N LEU A 278 8.92 17.76 -10.91
CA LEU A 278 7.82 18.56 -11.44
C LEU A 278 6.47 18.17 -10.84
N TYR A 279 6.20 16.85 -10.72
CA TYR A 279 4.94 16.37 -10.16
C TYR A 279 4.67 16.88 -8.73
N PRO A 280 5.57 16.68 -7.74
CA PRO A 280 5.32 17.20 -6.40
C PRO A 280 5.29 18.74 -6.36
N ALA A 281 6.01 19.44 -7.24
CA ALA A 281 5.93 20.90 -7.32
C ALA A 281 4.55 21.38 -7.79
N PHE A 282 3.99 20.77 -8.84
CA PHE A 282 2.64 21.10 -9.31
C PHE A 282 1.56 20.67 -8.32
N ALA A 283 1.67 19.45 -7.78
CA ALA A 283 0.73 18.96 -6.78
C ALA A 283 0.70 19.86 -5.54
N LEU A 284 1.87 20.34 -5.08
CA LEU A 284 1.92 21.24 -3.92
C LEU A 284 1.24 22.59 -4.20
N VAL A 285 1.37 23.13 -5.41
CA VAL A 285 0.66 24.36 -5.80
C VAL A 285 -0.85 24.12 -5.75
N ASP A 286 -1.35 23.03 -6.33
CA ASP A 286 -2.79 22.73 -6.28
C ASP A 286 -3.29 22.50 -4.84
N HIS A 287 -2.46 21.96 -3.93
CA HIS A 287 -2.85 21.81 -2.53
C HIS A 287 -2.88 23.12 -1.72
N VAL A 288 -2.29 24.21 -2.24
CA VAL A 288 -2.15 25.49 -1.53
C VAL A 288 -2.95 26.62 -2.18
N ASP A 289 -2.93 26.70 -3.52
CA ASP A 289 -3.55 27.77 -4.31
C ASP A 289 -4.96 27.40 -4.81
N ASP A 290 -5.32 26.10 -4.89
CA ASP A 290 -6.68 25.69 -5.22
C ASP A 290 -7.56 25.87 -3.96
N GLY A 291 -8.00 27.12 -3.79
CA GLY A 291 -8.66 27.70 -2.62
C GLY A 291 -9.88 26.91 -2.15
N ALA A 292 -9.64 25.93 -1.29
CA ALA A 292 -10.66 25.47 -0.37
C ALA A 292 -11.07 26.66 0.51
N GLU A 293 -12.37 26.82 0.77
CA GLU A 293 -12.93 27.87 1.64
C GLU A 293 -12.18 27.98 2.99
N THR A 294 -11.73 26.82 3.50
CA THR A 294 -10.90 26.74 4.70
C THR A 294 -9.57 27.49 4.57
N THR A 295 -8.88 27.38 3.45
CA THR A 295 -7.62 28.08 3.17
C THR A 295 -7.83 29.59 3.02
N ASP A 296 -8.93 30.00 2.38
CA ASP A 296 -9.27 31.42 2.21
C ASP A 296 -9.56 32.11 3.55
N GLU A 297 -10.28 31.43 4.45
CA GLU A 297 -10.64 32.00 5.75
C GLU A 297 -9.53 31.88 6.81
N ARG A 298 -8.77 30.77 6.82
CA ARG A 298 -7.81 30.46 7.90
C ARG A 298 -6.35 30.47 7.47
N GLY A 299 -6.07 30.60 6.17
CA GLY A 299 -4.75 30.42 5.59
C GLY A 299 -4.34 28.96 5.46
N ALA A 300 -3.27 28.71 4.71
CA ALA A 300 -2.71 27.37 4.53
C ALA A 300 -2.29 26.76 5.88
N THR A 301 -2.79 25.56 6.18
CA THR A 301 -2.57 24.87 7.46
C THR A 301 -2.37 23.36 7.27
N LEU A 302 -1.62 22.74 8.20
CA LEU A 302 -1.51 21.28 8.34
C LEU A 302 -2.55 20.71 9.31
N ASP A 303 -3.38 21.57 9.91
CA ASP A 303 -4.51 21.16 10.72
C ASP A 303 -5.62 20.60 9.82
N ALA A 304 -5.65 19.28 9.71
CA ALA A 304 -6.65 18.55 8.93
C ALA A 304 -8.08 18.67 9.49
N THR A 305 -8.27 19.30 10.65
CA THR A 305 -9.59 19.56 11.25
C THR A 305 -10.06 21.00 11.09
N ALA A 306 -9.23 21.90 10.57
CA ALA A 306 -9.57 23.32 10.42
C ALA A 306 -10.85 23.56 9.60
N TYR A 307 -11.17 22.63 8.68
CA TYR A 307 -12.38 22.66 7.86
C TYR A 307 -13.67 22.62 8.68
N LEU A 308 -13.65 21.97 9.86
CA LEU A 308 -14.79 21.88 10.79
C LEU A 308 -15.36 23.26 11.09
N GLU A 309 -14.47 24.23 11.23
CA GLU A 309 -14.82 25.54 11.74
C GLU A 309 -15.35 26.50 10.67
N VAL A 310 -15.09 26.16 9.42
CA VAL A 310 -15.48 26.97 8.25
C VAL A 310 -16.75 26.38 7.66
N HIS A 311 -16.77 25.06 7.44
CA HIS A 311 -17.92 24.39 6.82
C HIS A 311 -19.03 24.01 7.82
N TYR A 312 -18.71 23.80 9.10
CA TYR A 312 -19.67 23.36 10.13
C TYR A 312 -19.56 24.20 11.43
N PRO A 313 -19.62 25.53 11.34
CA PRO A 313 -19.36 26.41 12.49
C PRO A 313 -20.39 26.25 13.63
N ALA A 314 -21.59 25.74 13.35
CA ALA A 314 -22.63 25.53 14.35
C ALA A 314 -22.42 24.24 15.16
N GLU A 315 -21.78 23.24 14.57
CA GLU A 315 -21.47 21.94 15.17
C GLU A 315 -20.09 21.92 15.84
N ALA A 316 -19.16 22.74 15.35
CA ALA A 316 -17.79 22.78 15.82
C ALA A 316 -17.62 22.96 17.34
N PRO A 317 -18.37 23.87 18.02
CA PRO A 317 -18.29 24.00 19.48
C PRO A 317 -18.70 22.74 20.24
N ALA A 318 -19.67 21.99 19.71
CA ALA A 318 -20.14 20.76 20.33
C ALA A 318 -19.12 19.63 20.21
N ILE A 319 -18.49 19.50 19.05
CA ILE A 319 -17.43 18.53 18.80
C ILE A 319 -16.19 18.86 19.63
N ARG A 320 -15.80 20.13 19.74
CA ARG A 320 -14.72 20.55 20.66
C ARG A 320 -15.05 20.25 22.11
N TRP A 321 -16.31 20.43 22.53
CA TRP A 321 -16.70 20.09 23.90
C TRP A 321 -16.54 18.59 24.16
N LEU A 322 -16.91 17.74 23.20
CA LEU A 322 -16.65 16.29 23.30
C LEU A 322 -15.14 16.02 23.44
N ASP A 323 -14.30 16.61 22.59
CA ASP A 323 -12.84 16.40 22.60
C ASP A 323 -12.16 16.91 23.89
N GLU A 324 -12.59 18.08 24.39
CA GLU A 324 -11.92 18.76 25.50
C GLU A 324 -12.48 18.40 26.89
N LYS A 325 -13.74 17.97 26.99
CA LYS A 325 -14.45 17.80 28.27
C LYS A 325 -14.87 16.36 28.57
N VAL A 326 -14.95 15.49 27.58
CA VAL A 326 -15.27 14.08 27.82
C VAL A 326 -13.98 13.31 28.06
N ASP A 327 -13.80 12.86 29.29
CA ASP A 327 -12.65 12.03 29.65
C ASP A 327 -12.79 10.60 29.10
N GLY A 328 -11.71 10.09 28.52
CA GLY A 328 -11.62 8.72 28.02
C GLY A 328 -12.23 8.56 26.61
N GLN A 329 -12.78 7.38 26.34
CA GLN A 329 -13.39 7.03 25.05
C GLN A 329 -14.72 6.29 25.26
N PRO A 330 -15.69 6.92 25.95
CA PRO A 330 -16.97 6.28 26.18
C PRO A 330 -17.74 6.08 24.87
N ALA A 331 -18.63 5.08 24.78
CA ALA A 331 -19.43 4.92 23.56
C ALA A 331 -20.41 6.09 23.40
N ILE A 332 -20.47 6.63 22.18
CA ILE A 332 -21.46 7.65 21.78
C ILE A 332 -22.36 7.11 20.69
N VAL A 333 -23.50 7.78 20.50
CA VAL A 333 -24.38 7.51 19.36
C VAL A 333 -24.38 8.75 18.48
N THR A 334 -24.07 8.52 17.20
CA THR A 334 -24.07 9.48 16.09
C THR A 334 -24.92 8.92 14.96
N GLU A 335 -25.31 9.73 13.99
CA GLU A 335 -25.99 9.24 12.79
C GLU A 335 -25.11 8.22 12.02
N ALA A 336 -25.78 7.20 11.49
CA ALA A 336 -25.17 6.10 10.76
C ALA A 336 -26.10 5.57 9.65
N PRO A 337 -25.55 4.94 8.58
CA PRO A 337 -24.13 4.72 8.32
C PRO A 337 -23.39 6.01 7.92
N GLY A 338 -22.14 6.17 8.36
CA GLY A 338 -21.29 7.27 7.88
C GLY A 338 -20.78 6.99 6.46
N HIS A 339 -20.67 8.02 5.61
CA HIS A 339 -20.05 7.92 4.28
C HIS A 339 -18.76 8.76 4.18
N TYR A 340 -18.24 8.90 2.96
CA TYR A 340 -16.97 9.59 2.67
C TYR A 340 -17.00 11.09 3.00
N TRP A 341 -18.18 11.69 3.07
CA TRP A 341 -18.36 13.14 3.21
C TRP A 341 -19.37 13.42 4.30
N TRP A 342 -19.16 14.47 5.08
CA TRP A 342 -20.13 14.93 6.06
C TRP A 342 -21.21 15.78 5.40
N ALA A 343 -22.17 15.15 4.73
CA ALA A 343 -23.24 15.84 4.02
C ALA A 343 -24.59 15.66 4.71
N TYR A 344 -25.35 16.76 4.82
CA TYR A 344 -26.71 16.76 5.36
C TYR A 344 -27.77 16.80 4.27
N ASP A 345 -27.51 17.48 3.14
CA ASP A 345 -28.56 17.73 2.16
C ASP A 345 -28.91 16.47 1.35
N ARG A 346 -30.21 16.18 1.25
CA ARG A 346 -30.79 15.04 0.53
C ARG A 346 -30.76 15.15 -0.99
N GLU A 347 -30.37 16.31 -1.54
CA GLU A 347 -30.26 16.46 -2.99
C GLU A 347 -29.16 15.60 -3.63
N ASP A 348 -28.16 15.15 -2.85
CA ASP A 348 -27.10 14.25 -3.32
C ASP A 348 -27.33 12.82 -2.82
N ASP A 349 -27.19 11.81 -3.68
CA ASP A 349 -27.27 10.37 -3.32
C ASP A 349 -26.18 9.93 -2.30
N ASN A 350 -25.33 10.86 -1.86
CA ASN A 350 -24.25 10.70 -0.89
C ASN A 350 -24.62 11.18 0.53
N VAL A 351 -25.91 11.27 0.89
CA VAL A 351 -26.32 11.56 2.27
C VAL A 351 -25.80 10.50 3.23
N GLY A 352 -25.17 10.97 4.30
CA GLY A 352 -24.71 10.15 5.41
C GLY A 352 -23.21 10.33 5.60
N GLY A 353 -22.79 10.53 6.84
CA GLY A 353 -21.46 11.07 7.11
C GLY A 353 -21.34 11.71 8.48
N ALA A 354 -22.37 11.59 9.31
CA ALA A 354 -22.44 12.22 10.61
C ALA A 354 -21.66 11.49 11.69
N GLY A 355 -20.74 10.59 11.31
CA GLY A 355 -19.72 10.08 12.22
C GLY A 355 -18.70 11.15 12.63
N ALA A 356 -18.85 12.41 12.20
CA ALA A 356 -17.91 13.50 12.47
C ALA A 356 -17.57 13.69 13.96
N PRO A 357 -18.53 13.67 14.91
CA PRO A 357 -18.18 13.74 16.33
C PRO A 357 -17.27 12.58 16.75
N ALA A 358 -17.53 11.36 16.27
CA ALA A 358 -16.71 10.19 16.60
C ALA A 358 -15.33 10.24 15.91
N SER A 359 -15.26 10.64 14.63
CA SER A 359 -14.03 10.66 13.85
C SER A 359 -13.07 11.79 14.26
N LEU A 360 -13.60 12.94 14.69
CA LEU A 360 -12.81 14.12 15.05
C LEU A 360 -12.34 14.13 16.51
N THR A 361 -13.00 13.37 17.41
CA THR A 361 -12.63 13.28 18.84
C THR A 361 -11.98 11.95 19.23
N GLY A 362 -12.07 10.93 18.37
CA GLY A 362 -11.61 9.58 18.70
C GLY A 362 -12.50 8.83 19.69
N ILE A 363 -13.68 9.38 20.02
CA ILE A 363 -14.69 8.73 20.85
C ILE A 363 -15.47 7.72 19.97
N PRO A 364 -15.56 6.42 20.33
CA PRO A 364 -16.17 5.40 19.49
C PRO A 364 -17.69 5.55 19.39
N THR A 365 -18.26 5.23 18.23
CA THR A 365 -19.72 5.14 18.00
C THR A 365 -20.17 3.71 17.74
N VAL A 366 -21.47 3.43 17.89
CA VAL A 366 -22.07 2.08 17.74
C VAL A 366 -21.81 1.49 16.35
N ALA A 367 -21.96 2.31 15.31
CA ALA A 367 -21.62 2.00 13.92
C ALA A 367 -21.11 3.28 13.23
N GLY A 368 -19.91 3.19 12.65
CA GLY A 368 -19.23 4.32 12.00
C GLY A 368 -19.47 4.36 10.49
N TRP A 369 -18.38 4.45 9.71
CA TRP A 369 -18.45 4.46 8.25
C TRP A 369 -18.91 3.11 7.66
N PHE A 370 -19.55 3.14 6.48
CA PHE A 370 -20.12 1.95 5.83
C PHE A 370 -19.10 0.85 5.49
N HIS A 371 -17.81 1.19 5.40
CA HIS A 371 -16.76 0.19 5.16
C HIS A 371 -16.57 -0.79 6.34
N GLU A 372 -17.09 -0.50 7.54
CA GLU A 372 -17.11 -1.50 8.62
C GLU A 372 -17.86 -2.78 8.22
N ALA A 373 -18.85 -2.72 7.33
CA ALA A 373 -19.54 -3.90 6.80
C ALA A 373 -18.55 -4.89 6.15
N GLN A 374 -17.50 -4.40 5.49
CA GLN A 374 -16.47 -5.22 4.85
C GLN A 374 -15.54 -5.90 5.87
N TYR A 375 -15.43 -5.36 7.07
CA TYR A 375 -14.54 -5.88 8.13
C TYR A 375 -15.28 -6.74 9.15
N ARG A 376 -16.57 -6.44 9.39
CA ARG A 376 -17.38 -7.03 10.47
C ARG A 376 -18.47 -7.97 9.96
N GLY A 377 -18.76 -7.94 8.65
CA GLY A 377 -19.90 -8.60 8.03
C GLY A 377 -21.08 -7.63 7.86
N GLU A 378 -21.74 -7.70 6.70
CA GLU A 378 -22.85 -6.82 6.32
C GLU A 378 -24.03 -6.94 7.29
N GLU A 379 -24.42 -8.16 7.65
CA GLU A 379 -25.53 -8.42 8.59
C GLU A 379 -25.31 -7.77 9.96
N VAL A 380 -24.12 -7.94 10.54
CA VAL A 380 -23.76 -7.36 11.86
C VAL A 380 -23.72 -5.84 11.80
N TYR A 381 -23.21 -5.28 10.70
CA TYR A 381 -23.17 -3.84 10.50
C TYR A 381 -24.57 -3.24 10.36
N ASP A 382 -25.41 -3.84 9.52
CA ASP A 382 -26.78 -3.40 9.27
C ASP A 382 -27.65 -3.50 10.52
N GLU A 383 -27.44 -4.54 11.35
CA GLU A 383 -28.10 -4.66 12.66
C GLU A 383 -27.77 -3.47 13.58
N ARG A 384 -26.48 -3.11 13.69
CA ARG A 384 -26.04 -1.96 14.50
C ARG A 384 -26.55 -0.62 13.97
N VAL A 385 -26.59 -0.44 12.65
CA VAL A 385 -27.19 0.74 12.02
C VAL A 385 -28.69 0.81 12.34
N ALA A 386 -29.39 -0.33 12.31
CA ALA A 386 -30.79 -0.40 12.70
C ALA A 386 -30.99 -0.09 14.20
N ASP A 387 -30.08 -0.52 15.06
CA ASP A 387 -30.10 -0.20 16.49
C ASP A 387 -29.91 1.30 16.76
N ILE A 388 -29.00 1.97 16.05
CA ILE A 388 -28.84 3.43 16.14
C ILE A 388 -30.17 4.13 15.82
N ARG A 389 -30.86 3.71 14.75
CA ARG A 389 -32.19 4.24 14.43
C ARG A 389 -33.18 4.01 15.58
N ARG A 390 -33.18 2.83 16.20
CA ARG A 390 -34.04 2.52 17.36
C ARG A 390 -33.66 3.36 18.59
N ILE A 391 -32.39 3.67 18.81
CA ILE A 391 -31.96 4.59 19.88
C ILE A 391 -32.53 5.98 19.64
N TYR A 392 -32.44 6.52 18.41
CA TYR A 392 -32.97 7.85 18.12
C TYR A 392 -34.50 7.94 18.14
N THR A 393 -35.21 6.95 17.59
CA THR A 393 -36.66 7.09 17.29
C THR A 393 -37.55 6.03 17.96
N GLY A 394 -36.98 5.12 18.76
CA GLY A 394 -37.69 4.01 19.37
C GLY A 394 -38.54 4.42 20.57
N ASN A 395 -39.18 3.42 21.19
CA ASN A 395 -39.84 3.59 22.48
C ASN A 395 -38.84 3.47 23.65
N ALA A 396 -39.23 3.96 24.83
CA ALA A 396 -38.35 4.00 26.00
C ALA A 396 -37.79 2.63 26.41
N SER A 397 -38.54 1.53 26.24
CA SER A 397 -38.03 0.19 26.57
C SER A 397 -36.90 -0.24 25.63
N GLN A 398 -37.06 0.02 24.32
CA GLN A 398 -36.05 -0.31 23.32
C GLN A 398 -34.81 0.57 23.46
N GLN A 399 -35.01 1.86 23.70
CA GLN A 399 -33.92 2.80 23.95
C GLN A 399 -33.10 2.36 25.18
N ARG A 400 -33.76 2.07 26.31
CA ARG A 400 -33.09 1.60 27.52
C ARG A 400 -32.24 0.35 27.28
N GLU A 401 -32.81 -0.66 26.63
CA GLU A 401 -32.13 -1.92 26.33
C GLU A 401 -30.86 -1.68 25.49
N LEU A 402 -30.96 -0.88 24.43
CA LEU A 402 -29.83 -0.61 23.52
C LEU A 402 -28.78 0.31 24.14
N LEU A 403 -29.18 1.32 24.91
CA LEU A 403 -28.26 2.21 25.63
C LEU A 403 -27.39 1.43 26.64
N ALA A 404 -27.97 0.44 27.32
CA ALA A 404 -27.25 -0.45 28.21
C ALA A 404 -26.39 -1.48 27.44
N ALA A 405 -26.94 -2.09 26.38
CA ALA A 405 -26.23 -3.10 25.60
C ALA A 405 -24.93 -2.57 24.96
N TYR A 406 -24.93 -1.31 24.52
CA TYR A 406 -23.77 -0.65 23.91
C TYR A 406 -22.96 0.22 24.89
N ASP A 407 -23.31 0.27 26.18
CA ASP A 407 -22.68 1.14 27.20
C ASP A 407 -22.58 2.61 26.72
N VAL A 408 -23.68 3.12 26.14
CA VAL A 408 -23.73 4.47 25.57
C VAL A 408 -23.68 5.50 26.68
N ARG A 409 -22.73 6.42 26.65
CA ARG A 409 -22.64 7.52 27.62
C ARG A 409 -23.15 8.83 27.09
N TYR A 410 -23.08 9.06 25.78
CA TYR A 410 -23.64 10.25 25.16
C TYR A 410 -24.39 9.95 23.87
N VAL A 411 -25.44 10.72 23.61
CA VAL A 411 -26.16 10.73 22.34
C VAL A 411 -26.02 12.12 21.74
N TYR A 412 -25.41 12.19 20.56
CA TYR A 412 -25.25 13.43 19.82
C TYR A 412 -26.48 13.66 18.94
N VAL A 413 -27.09 14.84 18.98
CA VAL A 413 -28.21 15.23 18.12
C VAL A 413 -27.89 16.56 17.44
N GLY A 414 -27.33 16.50 16.24
CA GLY A 414 -27.03 17.66 15.40
C GLY A 414 -27.86 17.70 14.12
N PRO A 415 -27.46 18.52 13.13
CA PRO A 415 -28.17 18.65 11.87
C PRO A 415 -28.32 17.35 11.08
N ALA A 416 -27.28 16.51 11.04
CA ALA A 416 -27.36 15.20 10.37
C ALA A 416 -28.39 14.27 10.99
N GLU A 417 -28.39 14.15 12.32
CA GLU A 417 -29.33 13.29 13.02
C GLU A 417 -30.76 13.77 12.78
N ARG A 418 -30.99 15.08 12.88
CA ARG A 418 -32.31 15.69 12.66
C ARG A 418 -32.80 15.53 11.22
N GLU A 419 -31.89 15.57 10.26
CA GLU A 419 -32.22 15.32 8.86
C GLU A 419 -32.52 13.83 8.64
N ARG A 420 -31.70 12.92 9.17
CA ARG A 420 -31.90 11.48 8.94
C ARG A 420 -33.12 10.92 9.66
N TYR A 421 -33.44 11.44 10.85
CA TYR A 421 -34.45 10.89 11.75
C TYR A 421 -35.57 11.92 12.00
N ASP A 422 -36.74 11.71 11.39
CA ASP A 422 -37.85 12.66 11.43
C ASP A 422 -38.47 12.88 12.84
N ASN A 423 -38.39 11.86 13.72
CA ASN A 423 -39.01 11.89 15.05
C ASN A 423 -38.04 11.37 16.11
N ILE A 424 -37.06 12.21 16.48
CA ILE A 424 -36.09 11.90 17.53
C ILE A 424 -36.77 11.99 18.90
N THR A 425 -36.88 10.85 19.60
CA THR A 425 -37.54 10.71 20.90
C THR A 425 -36.58 10.54 22.07
N ILE A 426 -35.27 10.38 21.81
CA ILE A 426 -34.28 10.09 22.85
C ILE A 426 -34.18 11.16 23.95
N GLY A 427 -34.48 12.42 23.62
CA GLY A 427 -34.49 13.51 24.59
C GLY A 427 -35.61 13.43 25.64
N ASP A 428 -36.66 12.62 25.38
CA ASP A 428 -37.76 12.38 26.32
C ASP A 428 -37.52 11.17 27.24
N HIS A 429 -36.40 10.45 27.03
CA HIS A 429 -36.08 9.25 27.81
C HIS A 429 -35.65 9.61 29.24
N ASP A 430 -36.21 8.93 30.24
CA ASP A 430 -36.02 9.23 31.67
C ASP A 430 -34.57 9.04 32.15
N ALA A 431 -33.82 8.10 31.55
CA ALA A 431 -32.41 7.87 31.84
C ALA A 431 -31.44 8.80 31.09
N VAL A 432 -31.95 9.83 30.42
CA VAL A 432 -31.17 10.73 29.58
C VAL A 432 -31.36 12.18 30.05
N SER A 433 -30.27 12.93 30.12
CA SER A 433 -30.30 14.36 30.48
C SER A 433 -29.44 15.19 29.52
N VAL A 434 -29.72 16.48 29.39
CA VAL A 434 -28.93 17.37 28.52
C VAL A 434 -27.56 17.61 29.16
N ALA A 435 -26.49 17.13 28.53
CA ALA A 435 -25.12 17.37 28.95
C ALA A 435 -24.68 18.78 28.59
N ASN A 436 -24.99 19.20 27.35
CA ASN A 436 -24.75 20.55 26.85
C ASN A 436 -25.61 20.81 25.60
N GLU A 437 -25.85 22.08 25.30
CA GLU A 437 -26.73 22.52 24.21
C GLU A 437 -26.19 23.76 23.51
N TRP A 438 -26.23 23.71 22.18
CA TRP A 438 -25.92 24.80 21.26
C TRP A 438 -27.09 24.98 20.30
N GLU A 439 -27.08 26.06 19.50
CA GLU A 439 -28.18 26.41 18.61
C GLU A 439 -28.65 25.27 17.70
N ARG A 440 -27.70 24.46 17.18
CA ARG A 440 -28.00 23.37 16.24
C ARG A 440 -27.69 21.97 16.77
N VAL A 441 -27.11 21.86 17.95
CA VAL A 441 -26.62 20.60 18.51
C VAL A 441 -27.03 20.46 19.97
N THR A 442 -27.61 19.33 20.31
CA THR A 442 -27.84 18.93 21.70
C THR A 442 -27.05 17.65 21.95
N ILE A 443 -26.24 17.65 23.00
CA ILE A 443 -25.57 16.43 23.47
C ILE A 443 -26.27 15.98 24.73
N TYR A 444 -26.79 14.77 24.68
CA TYR A 444 -27.42 14.12 25.81
C TYR A 444 -26.43 13.20 26.52
N GLN A 445 -26.45 13.18 27.84
CA GLN A 445 -25.74 12.23 28.69
C GLN A 445 -26.69 11.14 29.16
N VAL A 446 -26.21 9.90 29.15
CA VAL A 446 -26.96 8.73 29.61
C VAL A 446 -26.52 8.37 31.03
N GLU A 447 -27.50 8.25 31.92
CA GLU A 447 -27.30 7.76 33.28
C GLU A 447 -27.27 6.23 33.27
N GLN A 448 -26.08 5.64 33.24
CA GLN A 448 -25.92 4.18 33.13
C GLN A 448 -26.65 3.41 34.26
N GLU A 449 -26.68 3.94 35.48
CA GLU A 449 -27.42 3.35 36.61
C GLU A 449 -28.94 3.30 36.39
N ALA A 450 -29.48 4.12 35.49
CA ALA A 450 -30.90 4.16 35.17
C ALA A 450 -31.26 3.26 33.97
N VAL A 451 -30.29 2.81 33.16
CA VAL A 451 -30.53 1.92 32.01
C VAL A 451 -30.19 0.45 32.27
N GLY A 452 -29.38 0.12 33.28
CA GLY A 452 -28.94 -1.26 33.56
C GLY A 452 -28.57 -1.53 35.01
#